data_AF-A0A074SJ14-F1
#
_entry.id   AF-A0A074SJ14-F1
#
_cell.length_a   1.000
_cell.length_b   1.000
_cell.length_c   1.000
_cell.angle_alpha   90.00
_cell.angle_beta   90.00
_cell.angle_gamma   90.00
#
_symmetry.space_group_name_H-M   'P 1'
#
loop_
_entity.id
_entity.type
_entity.pdbx_description
1 polymer ?
#
loop_
_entity_poly.entity_id
_entity_poly.type
_entity_poly.pdbx_seq_one_letter_code
_entity_poly.pdbx_strand_id
1 'polypeptide(L)'
;MQFLAKFSIAAAFASSIVGTLASPLNSTLSFGLAQVITKCAKPNTVALTFDDGPHWYLYDISKTLVAAGAKGTFFFNGNNYGCIYDPANMKRVKYAYNKGHQ
;
A
#
# COMPACT_ATOMS: atom_id res chain seq x y z
N MET A 1 -23.21 -46.12 -32.69
CA MET A 1 -24.61 -45.61 -32.66
C MET A 1 -25.00 -45.65 -31.18
N GLN A 2 -24.98 -44.49 -30.48
CA GLN A 2 -26.20 -43.72 -30.13
C GLN A 2 -27.15 -44.57 -29.25
N PHE A 3 -27.66 -44.18 -28.08
CA PHE A 3 -27.77 -42.88 -27.39
C PHE A 3 -28.17 -43.15 -25.92
N LEU A 4 -27.67 -42.29 -25.02
CA LEU A 4 -28.19 -41.82 -23.71
C LEU A 4 -29.47 -42.45 -23.09
N ALA A 5 -29.40 -42.72 -21.78
CA ALA A 5 -30.40 -42.27 -20.81
C ALA A 5 -29.79 -42.13 -19.40
N LYS A 6 -30.08 -40.99 -18.77
CA LYS A 6 -29.61 -40.52 -17.44
C LYS A 6 -30.56 -40.96 -16.31
N PHE A 7 -30.26 -40.51 -15.09
CA PHE A 7 -31.01 -40.52 -13.80
C PHE A 7 -30.50 -41.59 -12.80
N SER A 8 -30.16 -41.32 -11.53
CA SER A 8 -30.10 -40.11 -10.71
C SER A 8 -29.24 -40.40 -9.45
N ILE A 9 -28.50 -39.37 -9.02
CA ILE A 9 -28.20 -38.92 -7.65
C ILE A 9 -28.34 -39.93 -6.49
N ALA A 10 -27.24 -40.18 -5.78
CA ALA A 10 -27.27 -40.32 -4.32
C ALA A 10 -25.98 -39.73 -3.73
N ALA A 11 -26.17 -38.71 -2.89
CA ALA A 11 -25.13 -37.94 -2.24
C ALA A 11 -24.51 -38.71 -1.06
N ALA A 12 -23.20 -38.54 -0.87
CA ALA A 12 -22.57 -38.71 0.43
C ALA A 12 -21.64 -37.51 0.65
N PHE A 13 -22.21 -36.43 1.18
CA PHE A 13 -21.44 -35.33 1.77
C PHE A 13 -20.82 -35.86 3.06
N ALA A 14 -19.59 -36.37 2.98
CA ALA A 14 -18.81 -36.71 4.15
C ALA A 14 -17.87 -35.56 4.49
N SER A 15 -18.09 -34.97 5.67
CA SER A 15 -17.11 -34.36 6.58
C SER A 15 -16.10 -33.38 5.96
N SER A 16 -16.09 -32.09 6.30
CA SER A 16 -15.87 -31.65 7.66
C SER A 16 -16.24 -30.17 7.79
N ILE A 17 -17.25 -29.88 8.61
CA ILE A 17 -17.43 -28.54 9.17
C ILE A 17 -16.32 -28.38 10.21
N VAL A 18 -15.11 -28.02 9.78
CA VAL A 18 -14.18 -27.37 10.69
C VAL A 18 -14.74 -25.97 10.86
N GLY A 19 -15.65 -25.83 11.81
CA GLY A 19 -16.11 -24.54 12.28
C GLY A 19 -14.86 -23.80 12.77
N THR A 20 -14.34 -22.90 11.95
CA THR A 20 -13.39 -21.91 12.41
C THR A 20 -14.11 -21.11 13.48
N LEU A 21 -13.81 -21.39 14.74
CA LEU A 21 -14.12 -20.49 15.84
C LEU A 21 -13.35 -19.19 15.55
N ALA A 22 -13.96 -18.29 14.80
CA ALA A 22 -13.52 -16.91 14.78
C ALA A 22 -13.71 -16.42 16.22
N SER A 23 -12.62 -16.33 16.99
CA SER A 23 -12.67 -15.60 18.25
C SER A 23 -13.22 -14.21 17.93
N PRO A 24 -14.21 -13.70 18.68
CA PRO A 24 -14.61 -12.32 18.51
C PRO A 24 -13.35 -11.48 18.72
N LEU A 25 -13.03 -10.61 17.74
CA LEU A 25 -12.00 -9.62 17.92
C LEU A 25 -12.42 -8.77 19.11
N ASN A 26 -11.81 -9.01 20.27
CA ASN A 26 -12.06 -8.21 21.46
C ASN A 26 -11.48 -6.84 21.16
N SER A 27 -12.30 -5.95 20.63
CA SER A 27 -11.91 -4.63 20.11
C SER A 27 -11.63 -3.63 21.23
N THR A 28 -11.12 -4.12 22.37
CA THR A 28 -10.63 -3.32 23.51
C THR A 28 -9.14 -3.04 23.41
N LEU A 29 -8.52 -3.22 22.23
CA LEU A 29 -7.27 -2.55 21.93
C LEU A 29 -7.58 -1.06 21.77
N SER A 30 -7.56 -0.35 22.91
CA SER A 30 -7.38 1.09 22.93
C SER A 30 -5.97 1.37 22.44
N PHE A 31 -5.81 1.38 21.12
CA PHE A 31 -4.65 2.02 20.53
C PHE A 31 -4.79 3.49 20.89
N GLY A 32 -3.84 4.00 21.69
CA GLY A 32 -3.74 5.43 21.93
C GLY A 32 -3.79 6.18 20.60
N LEU A 33 -4.37 7.38 20.60
CA LEU A 33 -4.42 8.20 19.40
C LEU A 33 -3.02 8.34 18.80
N ALA A 34 -2.94 8.35 17.47
CA ALA A 34 -1.70 8.67 16.78
C ALA A 34 -1.21 10.04 17.25
N GLN A 35 0.08 10.12 17.58
CA GLN A 35 0.69 11.39 17.98
C GLN A 35 1.06 12.19 16.75
N VAL A 36 0.79 13.50 16.77
CA VAL A 36 1.25 14.41 15.73
C VAL A 36 2.75 14.64 15.92
N ILE A 37 3.54 14.29 14.91
CA ILE A 37 5.00 14.49 14.90
C ILE A 37 5.31 15.74 14.09
N THR A 38 5.86 16.76 14.74
CA THR A 38 6.18 18.06 14.12
C THR A 38 7.67 18.38 14.11
N LYS A 39 8.52 17.51 14.67
CA LYS A 39 9.97 17.73 14.76
C LYS A 39 10.77 16.46 14.58
N CYS A 40 11.98 16.62 14.05
CA CYS A 40 12.98 15.55 14.03
C CYS A 40 13.43 15.22 15.46
N ALA A 41 13.65 13.94 15.74
CA ALA A 41 14.22 13.50 17.03
C ALA A 41 15.75 13.57 17.06
N LYS A 42 16.40 13.42 15.90
CA LYS A 42 17.85 13.49 15.77
C LYS A 42 18.30 14.96 15.65
N PRO A 43 19.27 15.43 16.45
CA PRO A 43 19.83 16.76 16.27
C PRO A 43 20.48 16.94 14.90
N ASN A 44 20.53 18.18 14.40
CA ASN A 44 21.15 18.56 13.13
C ASN A 44 20.60 17.80 11.91
N THR A 45 19.29 17.47 11.92
CA THR A 45 18.60 16.88 10.77
C THR A 45 17.41 17.72 10.34
N VAL A 46 17.20 17.79 9.03
CA VAL A 46 15.99 18.31 8.40
C VAL A 46 15.39 17.19 7.55
N ALA A 47 14.08 17.00 7.64
CA ALA A 47 13.34 16.09 6.79
C ALA A 47 12.56 16.89 5.74
N LEU A 48 12.99 16.83 4.49
CA LEU A 48 12.27 17.46 3.38
C LEU A 48 11.12 16.54 2.95
N THR A 49 9.89 17.04 3.06
CA THR A 49 8.66 16.29 2.75
C THR A 49 7.95 16.92 1.56
N PHE A 50 7.36 16.08 0.70
CA PHE A 50 6.64 16.51 -0.49
C PHE A 50 5.27 15.83 -0.55
N ASP A 51 4.22 16.63 -0.59
CA ASP A 51 2.85 16.15 -0.47
C ASP A 51 2.18 16.03 -1.86
N ASP A 52 1.01 15.41 -1.87
CA ASP A 52 0.04 15.39 -2.98
C ASP A 52 0.43 14.67 -4.27
N GLY A 53 1.64 14.10 -4.33
CA GLY A 53 2.09 13.29 -5.46
C GLY A 53 1.37 11.92 -5.58
N PRO A 54 1.82 11.05 -6.49
CA PRO A 54 2.93 11.22 -7.42
C PRO A 54 2.56 12.10 -8.63
N HIS A 55 3.47 12.99 -9.01
CA HIS A 55 3.32 13.85 -10.19
C HIS A 55 4.65 13.97 -10.95
N TRP A 56 4.65 14.51 -12.17
CA TRP A 56 5.84 14.53 -13.05
C TRP A 56 7.04 15.29 -12.46
N TYR A 57 6.80 16.31 -11.63
CA TYR A 57 7.86 17.02 -10.89
C TYR A 57 8.70 16.13 -9.97
N LEU A 58 8.21 14.95 -9.57
CA LEU A 58 8.94 14.02 -8.70
C LEU A 58 10.33 13.67 -9.25
N TYR A 59 10.47 13.55 -10.56
CA TYR A 59 11.76 13.21 -11.17
C TYR A 59 12.80 14.29 -10.92
N ASP A 60 12.43 15.56 -11.09
CA ASP A 60 13.36 16.68 -10.96
C ASP A 60 13.66 16.99 -9.50
N ILE A 61 12.66 16.86 -8.62
CA ILE A 61 12.85 16.92 -7.16
C ILE A 61 13.85 15.83 -6.73
N SER A 62 13.62 14.58 -7.13
CA SER A 62 14.49 13.45 -6.75
C SER A 62 15.90 13.61 -7.30
N LYS A 63 16.07 14.01 -8.58
CA LYS A 63 17.40 14.28 -9.15
C LYS A 63 18.14 15.36 -8.36
N THR A 64 17.44 16.44 -7.99
CA THR A 64 18.03 17.55 -7.21
C THR A 64 18.49 17.07 -5.83
N LEU A 65 17.65 16.30 -5.13
CA LEU A 65 18.02 15.72 -3.82
C LEU A 65 19.22 14.79 -3.95
N VAL A 66 19.20 13.87 -4.93
CA VAL A 66 20.30 12.91 -5.15
C VAL A 66 21.61 13.64 -5.49
N ALA A 67 21.57 14.67 -6.34
CA ALA A 67 22.74 15.47 -6.68
C ALA A 67 23.34 16.20 -5.46
N ALA A 68 22.50 16.60 -4.50
CA ALA A 68 22.93 17.19 -3.24
C ALA A 68 23.33 16.14 -2.17
N GLY A 69 23.33 14.84 -2.50
CA GLY A 69 23.58 13.78 -1.52
C GLY A 69 22.47 13.61 -0.47
N ALA A 70 21.29 14.18 -0.71
CA ALA A 70 20.15 14.20 0.19
C ALA A 70 19.08 13.15 -0.17
N LYS A 71 18.16 12.92 0.77
CA LYS A 71 16.91 12.15 0.59
C LYS A 71 15.71 13.02 0.96
N GLY A 72 14.54 12.63 0.49
CA GLY A 72 13.26 13.24 0.87
C GLY A 72 12.23 12.16 1.16
N THR A 73 11.09 12.58 1.69
CA THR A 73 9.92 11.75 1.97
C THR A 73 8.74 12.25 1.15
N PHE A 74 8.06 11.37 0.42
CA PHE A 74 6.93 11.72 -0.43
C PHE A 74 5.62 11.15 0.14
N PHE A 75 4.69 12.03 0.50
CA PHE A 75 3.35 11.64 0.97
C PHE A 75 2.38 11.60 -0.21
N PHE A 76 2.24 10.41 -0.79
CA PHE A 76 1.41 10.20 -1.99
C PHE A 76 -0.09 10.07 -1.66
N ASN A 77 -0.95 10.62 -2.54
CA ASN A 77 -2.37 10.29 -2.57
C ASN A 77 -2.65 9.07 -3.47
N GLY A 78 -3.79 8.42 -3.23
CA GLY A 78 -4.30 7.35 -4.11
C GLY A 78 -4.90 7.88 -5.42
N ASN A 79 -5.72 8.92 -5.35
CA ASN A 79 -6.32 9.57 -6.51
C ASN A 79 -6.56 11.07 -6.22
N ASN A 80 -5.75 11.94 -6.82
CA ASN A 80 -5.84 13.40 -6.67
C ASN A 80 -5.57 14.06 -8.04
N TYR A 81 -4.35 14.55 -8.28
CA TYR A 81 -3.89 15.04 -9.60
C TYR A 81 -3.73 13.94 -10.67
N GLY A 82 -4.05 12.69 -10.30
CA GLY A 82 -4.00 11.48 -11.11
C GLY A 82 -4.17 10.25 -10.22
N CYS A 83 -4.38 9.09 -10.83
CA CYS A 83 -4.52 7.84 -10.10
C CYS A 83 -3.13 7.23 -9.84
N ILE A 84 -2.84 6.80 -8.62
CA ILE A 84 -1.55 6.21 -8.26
C ILE A 84 -1.23 4.94 -9.06
N TYR A 85 -2.28 4.25 -9.54
CA TYR A 85 -2.18 3.05 -10.37
C TYR A 85 -2.02 3.35 -11.87
N ASP A 86 -2.03 4.62 -12.29
CA ASP A 86 -1.69 4.96 -13.67
C ASP A 86 -0.24 4.52 -13.95
N PRO A 87 0.06 3.91 -15.12
CA PRO A 87 1.40 3.38 -15.40
C PRO A 87 2.53 4.40 -15.22
N ALA A 88 2.27 5.68 -15.50
CA ALA A 88 3.24 6.76 -15.28
C ALA A 88 3.48 7.04 -13.79
N ASN A 89 2.44 7.00 -12.96
CA ASN A 89 2.51 7.24 -11.52
C ASN A 89 3.15 6.06 -10.79
N MET A 90 2.83 4.82 -11.16
CA MET A 90 3.51 3.64 -10.64
C MET A 90 5.02 3.70 -10.89
N LYS A 91 5.45 4.15 -12.07
CA LYS A 91 6.87 4.35 -12.40
C LYS A 91 7.53 5.41 -11.51
N ARG A 92 6.82 6.51 -11.21
CA ARG A 92 7.31 7.58 -10.33
C ARG A 92 7.48 7.12 -8.89
N VAL A 93 6.50 6.39 -8.34
CA VAL A 93 6.59 5.82 -6.99
C VAL A 93 7.78 4.85 -6.89
N LYS A 94 7.90 3.91 -7.86
CA LYS A 94 9.04 3.00 -7.93
C LYS A 94 10.36 3.74 -8.08
N TYR A 95 10.40 4.82 -8.87
CA TYR A 95 11.60 5.62 -9.04
C TYR A 95 12.03 6.29 -7.74
N ALA A 96 11.12 6.93 -7.00
CA ALA A 96 11.44 7.54 -5.71
C ALA A 96 12.00 6.51 -4.72
N TYR A 97 11.31 5.37 -4.58
CA TYR A 97 11.75 4.26 -3.75
C TYR A 97 13.14 3.74 -4.15
N ASN A 98 13.39 3.50 -5.45
CA ASN A 98 14.67 3.02 -5.95
C ASN A 98 15.81 4.03 -5.77
N LYS A 99 15.51 5.33 -5.58
CA LYS A 99 16.50 6.36 -5.23
C LYS A 99 16.72 6.49 -3.72
N GLY A 100 16.08 5.65 -2.91
CA GLY A 100 16.20 5.63 -1.45
C GLY A 100 15.46 6.77 -0.77
N HIS A 101 14.46 7.36 -1.44
CA HIS A 101 13.49 8.23 -0.79
C HIS A 101 12.46 7.39 -0.03
N GLN A 102 11.83 8.01 0.96
CA GLN A 102 10.72 7.41 1.70
C GLN A 102 9.40 7.74 1.03
#